data_AF-A0A958MB39-F1
#
_entry.id   AF-A0A958MB39-F1
#
_cell.length_a   1.000
_cell.length_b   1.000
_cell.length_c   1.000
_cell.angle_alpha   90.00
_cell.angle_beta   90.00
_cell.angle_gamma   90.00
#
_symmetry.space_group_name_H-M   'P 1'
#
loop_
_entity.id
_entity.type
_entity.pdbx_description
1 polymer ?
#
loop_
_entity_poly.entity_id
_entity_poly.type
_entity_poly.pdbx_seq_one_letter_code
_entity_poly.pdbx_strand_id
1 'polypeptide(L)' 'MSVNKTLTTFLTLCFVLGTSLGVQAKPKGQNLPDPVRNQDYYDNGAPDDTKVELGRLLFFDKILSGNQNI' A
#
# COMPACT_ATOMS: atom_id res chain seq x y z
N MET A 1 -25.68 36.82 -6.54
CA MET A 1 -25.42 35.54 -7.23
C MET A 1 -25.27 34.46 -6.17
N SER A 2 -26.30 33.66 -5.93
CA SER A 2 -26.26 32.57 -4.93
C SER A 2 -25.89 31.28 -5.65
N VAL A 3 -24.67 30.79 -5.44
CA VAL A 3 -24.21 29.53 -6.03
C VAL A 3 -24.78 28.38 -5.19
N ASN A 4 -25.47 27.44 -5.85
CA ASN A 4 -26.15 26.32 -5.21
C ASN A 4 -25.12 25.37 -4.57
N LYS A 5 -24.98 25.45 -3.24
CA LYS A 5 -24.00 24.69 -2.44
C LYS A 5 -23.98 23.19 -2.74
N THR A 6 -25.13 22.61 -3.05
CA THR A 6 -25.32 21.19 -3.42
C THR A 6 -24.61 20.80 -4.72
N LEU A 7 -24.54 21.71 -5.70
CA LEU A 7 -23.90 21.43 -6.99
C LEU A 7 -22.37 21.43 -6.85
N THR A 8 -21.83 22.32 -6.02
CA THR A 8 -20.40 22.38 -5.69
C THR A 8 -19.92 21.12 -4.98
N THR A 9 -20.69 20.54 -4.05
CA THR A 9 -20.30 19.32 -3.32
C THR A 9 -20.23 18.09 -4.21
N PHE A 10 -21.17 17.94 -5.16
CA PHE A 10 -21.14 16.84 -6.13
C PHE A 10 -19.91 16.93 -7.06
N LEU A 11 -19.58 18.13 -7.52
CA LEU A 11 -18.43 18.34 -8.41
C LEU A 11 -17.10 18.02 -7.71
N THR A 12 -16.95 18.38 -6.43
CA THR A 12 -15.77 18.03 -5.63
C THR A 12 -15.66 16.53 -5.37
N LEU A 13 -16.77 15.81 -5.17
CA LEU A 13 -16.74 14.37 -4.94
C LEU A 13 -16.22 13.60 -6.16
N CYS A 14 -16.63 13.99 -7.37
CA CYS A 14 -16.13 13.39 -8.61
C CYS A 14 -14.64 13.70 -8.86
N PHE A 15 -14.16 14.87 -8.46
CA PHE A 15 -12.75 15.24 -8.62
C PHE A 15 -11.83 14.44 -7.70
N VAL A 16 -12.26 14.14 -6.46
CA VAL A 16 -11.51 13.29 -5.51
C VAL A 16 -11.46 11.82 -5.95
N LEU A 17 -12.49 11.32 -6.63
CA LEU A 17 -12.53 9.95 -7.16
C LEU A 17 -11.70 9.75 -8.45
N GLY A 18 -11.39 10.84 -9.18
CA GLY A 18 -10.74 10.78 -10.49
C GLY A 18 -9.22 10.64 -10.49
N THR A 19 -8.54 10.78 -9.34
CA THR A 19 -7.06 10.91 -9.30
C THR A 19 -6.28 9.60 -9.06
N SER A 20 -6.92 8.44 -8.99
CA SER A 20 -6.24 7.20 -8.56
C SER A 20 -5.68 6.29 -9.66
N LEU A 21 -5.77 6.65 -10.94
CA LEU A 21 -5.26 5.82 -12.04
C LEU A 21 -3.92 6.33 -12.56
N GLY A 22 -2.87 6.16 -11.75
CA GLY A 22 -1.48 6.27 -12.21
C GLY A 22 -1.11 5.07 -13.09
N VAL A 23 -1.36 5.16 -14.41
CA VAL A 23 -0.88 4.17 -15.37
C VAL A 23 0.62 4.36 -15.57
N GLN A 24 1.43 3.54 -14.89
CA GLN A 24 2.88 3.51 -15.10
C GLN A 24 3.20 2.70 -16.36
N ALA A 25 3.74 3.37 -17.39
CA ALA A 25 4.22 2.72 -18.60
C ALA A 25 5.55 1.99 -18.34
N LYS A 26 5.66 0.71 -18.72
CA LYS A 26 6.90 -0.07 -18.58
C LYS A 26 7.95 0.39 -19.60
N PRO A 27 9.20 0.68 -19.21
CA PRO A 27 10.27 0.93 -20.15
C PRO A 27 10.62 -0.34 -20.94
N LYS A 28 10.66 -0.24 -22.28
CA LYS A 28 11.06 -1.36 -23.16
C LYS A 28 12.56 -1.61 -23.03
N GLY A 29 12.95 -2.79 -22.55
CA GLY A 29 14.35 -3.23 -22.54
C GLY A 29 14.74 -4.21 -21.45
N GLN A 30 13.89 -4.41 -20.44
CA GLN A 30 14.12 -5.37 -19.37
C GLN A 30 12.85 -6.21 -19.16
N ASN A 31 12.93 -7.53 -19.42
CA ASN A 31 11.91 -8.50 -19.00
C ASN A 31 12.03 -8.72 -17.47
N LEU A 32 11.86 -7.65 -16.71
CA LEU A 32 11.72 -7.74 -15.27
C LEU A 32 10.25 -8.01 -14.95
N PRO A 33 9.97 -8.76 -13.87
CA PRO A 33 8.62 -8.87 -13.36
C PRO A 33 8.09 -7.48 -13.02
N ASP A 34 6.77 -7.35 -13.03
CA ASP A 34 6.14 -6.12 -12.60
C ASP A 34 6.48 -5.81 -11.14
N PRO A 35 6.57 -4.52 -10.77
CA PRO A 35 6.64 -4.14 -9.38
C PRO A 35 5.47 -4.76 -8.62
N VAL A 36 5.79 -5.34 -7.47
CA VAL A 36 4.79 -5.90 -6.56
C VAL A 36 3.81 -4.82 -6.13
N ARG A 37 2.54 -5.19 -6.13
CA ARG A 37 1.43 -4.39 -5.63
C ARG A 37 1.07 -4.87 -4.23
N ASN A 38 0.40 -4.02 -3.48
CA ASN A 38 -0.13 -4.38 -2.17
C ASN A 38 -0.97 -5.68 -2.20
N GLN A 39 -1.71 -5.93 -3.29
CA GLN A 39 -2.51 -7.13 -3.52
C GLN A 39 -1.68 -8.42 -3.64
N ASP A 40 -0.38 -8.31 -3.91
CA ASP A 40 0.54 -9.46 -4.00
C ASP A 40 1.01 -9.92 -2.61
N TYR A 41 0.68 -9.17 -1.55
CA TYR A 41 0.99 -9.50 -0.17
C TYR A 41 -0.25 -10.01 0.58
N TYR A 42 -0.02 -10.76 1.67
CA TYR A 42 -1.07 -11.08 2.63
C TYR A 42 -1.75 -9.82 3.14
N ASP A 43 -3.04 -9.92 3.44
CA ASP A 43 -3.87 -8.83 3.94
C ASP A 43 -3.83 -7.58 3.02
N ASN A 44 -3.57 -7.76 1.72
CA ASN A 44 -3.38 -6.69 0.74
C ASN A 44 -2.36 -5.63 1.20
N GLY A 45 -1.27 -6.05 1.84
CA GLY A 45 -0.24 -5.14 2.37
C GLY A 45 -0.70 -4.30 3.56
N ALA A 46 -1.85 -4.63 4.16
CA ALA A 46 -2.37 -4.03 5.38
C ALA A 46 -2.47 -5.07 6.51
N PRO A 47 -1.33 -5.64 6.96
CA PRO A 47 -1.32 -6.56 8.09
C PRO A 47 -1.77 -5.86 9.38
N ASP A 48 -2.34 -6.61 10.32
CA ASP A 48 -2.70 -6.12 11.65
C ASP A 48 -1.45 -5.57 12.40
N ASP A 49 -1.60 -4.40 13.02
CA ASP A 49 -0.50 -3.73 13.76
C ASP A 49 0.12 -4.62 14.84
N THR A 50 -0.68 -5.47 15.48
CA THR A 50 -0.22 -6.42 16.50
C THR A 50 0.71 -7.46 15.87
N LYS A 51 0.41 -7.92 14.65
CA LYS A 51 1.26 -8.88 13.92
C LYS A 51 2.57 -8.21 13.49
N VAL A 52 2.53 -6.94 13.09
CA VAL A 52 3.72 -6.16 12.74
C VAL A 52 4.63 -6.00 13.96
N GLU A 53 4.08 -5.60 15.10
CA GLU A 53 4.85 -5.40 16.33
C GLU A 53 5.44 -6.70 16.86
N LEU A 54 4.67 -7.80 16.80
CA LEU A 54 5.20 -9.12 17.12
C LEU A 54 6.38 -9.49 16.22
N GLY A 55 6.25 -9.30 14.90
CA GLY A 55 7.34 -9.54 13.95
C GLY A 55 8.59 -8.73 14.28
N ARG A 56 8.43 -7.46 14.66
CA ARG A 56 9.53 -6.57 15.07
C ARG A 56 10.29 -7.11 16.29
N LEU A 57 9.57 -7.65 17.28
CA LEU A 57 10.18 -8.25 18.48
C LEU A 57 10.93 -9.54 18.13
N LEU A 58 10.32 -10.40 17.32
CA LEU A 58 10.88 -11.72 16.99
C LEU A 58 12.06 -11.64 16.00
N PHE A 59 12.12 -10.61 15.17
CA PHE A 59 13.12 -10.50 14.10
C PHE A 59 14.57 -10.61 14.58
N PHE A 60 14.86 -10.10 15.77
CA PHE A 60 16.20 -10.14 16.38
C PHE A 60 16.29 -11.09 17.57
N ASP A 61 15.25 -11.87 17.83
CA ASP A 61 15.27 -12.81 18.94
C ASP A 61 16.18 -13.99 18.62
N LYS A 62 17.32 -14.05 19.30
CA LYS A 62 18.33 -15.08 19.12
C LYS A 62 17.81 -16.47 19.45
N ILE A 63 16.79 -16.58 20.30
CA ILE A 63 16.19 -17.87 20.64
C ILE A 63 15.69 -18.58 19.38
N LEU A 64 15.26 -17.80 18.38
CA LEU A 64 14.77 -18.31 17.11
C LEU A 64 15.89 -18.72 16.12
N SER A 65 17.17 -18.37 16.35
CA SER A 65 18.25 -18.63 15.38
C SER A 65 18.89 -20.02 15.49
N GLY A 66 18.45 -20.88 16.40
CA GLY A 66 18.91 -22.27 16.56
C GLY A 66 20.33 -22.39 17.16
N ASN A 67 21.25 -21.49 16.83
CA ASN A 67 22.58 -21.38 17.44
C ASN A 67 22.71 -20.18 18.39
N GLN A 68 21.63 -19.41 18.59
CA GLN A 68 21.57 -18.21 19.43
C GLN A 68 22.56 -17.10 19.06
N ASN A 69 23.04 -17.13 17.82
CA ASN A 69 23.85 -16.09 17.23
C ASN A 69 22.95 -15.30 16.26
N ILE A 70 22.94 -13.98 16.40
CA ILE A 70 22.35 -13.04 15.43
C ILE A 70 23.48 -12.26 14.79
#